data_AF-A0A6G0A180-F1
#
_entry.id   AF-A0A6G0A180-F1
#
_cell.length_a   1.000
_cell.length_b   1.000
_cell.length_c   1.000
_cell.angle_alpha   90.00
_cell.angle_beta   90.00
_cell.angle_gamma   90.00
#
_symmetry.space_group_name_H-M   'P 1'
#
loop_
_entity.id
_entity.type
_entity.pdbx_description
1 polymer ?
#
loop_
_entity_poly.entity_id
_entity_poly.type
_entity_poly.pdbx_seq_one_letter_code
_entity_poly.pdbx_strand_id
1 'polypeptide(L)'
;MAALEKDHPDGAPSDACAEVLDALVEASVAVEWKESSSALAIDWTDHESFARPPLTPGGTCADPEASWGHRRGDHPGQHEAFYGYYLSAATMVRQEHGQALPELVRRITISACDLDPVVAFIPVIERLAGSGVALGDILADSGYAHRRAEHWALPLRSLGARLVVELHPNDRGPKGTYAGAIIANGNLYCPATPRSLLELGPLARGGTEEQTAAHDHQSAEAARYKLGRICADDADGYHRVACPAVAGKLRCPARPESMTLPYSRPEVLAPPQQPPTCCQQQTLTVPPEVTAKTAQAHDYPSKAHRDSYTRRTAVERAFSSVKDPASTDISRGWCRVMGLTPITIFVACAFVIRNCRVLDAFQTRRKQDQLRAAAGMPPRIRKRRRRTLTDLVTASPP
;
A
#
# COMPACT_ATOMS: atom_id res chain seq x y z
N MET A 1 1.31 -34.29 -3.71
CA MET A 1 2.41 -33.33 -3.91
C MET A 1 2.77 -33.25 -5.39
N ALA A 2 3.18 -34.36 -6.03
CA ALA A 2 3.41 -34.40 -7.49
C ALA A 2 2.29 -33.77 -8.35
N ALA A 3 1.01 -33.99 -8.02
CA ALA A 3 -0.11 -33.39 -8.77
C ALA A 3 -0.23 -31.85 -8.67
N LEU A 4 0.49 -31.22 -7.74
CA LEU A 4 0.54 -29.78 -7.53
C LEU A 4 1.89 -29.17 -7.94
N GLU A 5 2.84 -30.00 -8.33
CA GLU A 5 4.15 -29.56 -8.81
C GLU A 5 4.11 -29.27 -10.31
N LYS A 6 4.99 -28.39 -10.77
CA LYS A 6 5.20 -28.20 -12.21
C LYS A 6 6.15 -29.28 -12.72
N ASP A 7 5.90 -29.80 -13.92
CA ASP A 7 6.87 -30.66 -14.61
C ASP A 7 8.22 -29.93 -14.81
N HIS A 8 8.15 -28.61 -15.03
CA HIS A 8 9.31 -27.73 -15.22
C HIS A 8 9.20 -26.58 -14.20
N PRO A 9 9.95 -26.64 -13.09
CA PRO A 9 9.98 -25.59 -12.08
C PRO A 9 10.45 -24.25 -12.66
N ASP A 10 9.71 -23.19 -12.37
CA ASP A 10 9.99 -21.81 -12.82
C ASP A 10 10.09 -20.81 -11.66
N GLY A 11 10.14 -21.31 -10.41
CA GLY A 11 10.20 -20.48 -9.20
C GLY A 11 8.86 -19.90 -8.77
N ALA A 12 7.74 -20.29 -9.38
CA ALA A 12 6.39 -19.92 -8.96
C ALA A 12 5.48 -21.15 -8.76
N PRO A 13 4.44 -21.07 -7.92
CA PRO A 13 3.48 -22.17 -7.75
C PRO A 13 2.82 -22.54 -9.09
N SER A 14 2.45 -23.82 -9.25
CA SER A 14 1.53 -24.22 -10.32
C SER A 14 0.14 -23.60 -10.11
N ASP A 15 -0.67 -23.53 -11.17
CA ASP A 15 -2.04 -23.02 -11.07
C ASP A 15 -2.87 -23.86 -10.09
N ALA A 16 -2.74 -25.20 -10.13
CA ALA A 16 -3.42 -26.09 -9.20
C ALA A 16 -2.97 -25.86 -7.74
N CYS A 17 -1.67 -25.65 -7.51
CA CYS A 17 -1.18 -25.28 -6.17
C CYS A 17 -1.76 -23.93 -5.75
N ALA A 18 -1.72 -22.93 -6.62
CA ALA A 18 -2.24 -21.59 -6.37
C ALA A 18 -3.73 -21.59 -6.01
N GLU A 19 -4.56 -22.37 -6.72
CA GLU A 19 -5.99 -22.54 -6.42
C GLU A 19 -6.21 -23.18 -5.04
N VAL A 20 -5.44 -24.21 -4.69
CA VAL A 20 -5.51 -24.85 -3.36
C VAL A 20 -5.13 -23.86 -2.26
N LEU A 21 -4.09 -23.05 -2.47
CA LEU A 21 -3.66 -22.03 -1.51
C LEU A 21 -4.72 -20.95 -1.32
N ASP A 22 -5.30 -20.46 -2.42
CA ASP A 22 -6.35 -19.45 -2.40
C ASP A 22 -7.58 -19.97 -1.64
N ALA A 23 -8.02 -21.21 -1.92
CA ALA A 23 -9.14 -21.84 -1.24
C ALA A 23 -8.85 -22.05 0.26
N LEU A 24 -7.66 -22.53 0.61
CA LEU A 24 -7.28 -22.83 1.99
C LEU A 24 -7.25 -21.57 2.86
N VAL A 25 -6.62 -20.50 2.37
CA VAL A 25 -6.55 -19.22 3.11
C VAL A 25 -7.92 -18.56 3.17
N GLU A 26 -8.69 -18.53 2.08
CA GLU A 26 -10.02 -17.94 2.04
C GLU A 26 -11.05 -18.69 2.92
N ALA A 27 -10.88 -20.00 3.12
CA ALA A 27 -11.70 -20.78 4.04
C ALA A 27 -11.55 -20.35 5.51
N SER A 28 -10.42 -19.73 5.87
CA SER A 28 -10.19 -19.19 7.21
C SER A 28 -10.79 -17.79 7.44
N VAL A 29 -11.35 -17.17 6.40
CA VAL A 29 -12.08 -15.91 6.49
C VAL A 29 -13.56 -16.22 6.72
N ALA A 30 -14.05 -15.97 7.93
CA ALA A 30 -15.45 -16.25 8.25
C ALA A 30 -16.40 -15.41 7.39
N VAL A 31 -17.55 -16.00 7.01
CA VAL A 31 -18.47 -15.48 6.00
C VAL A 31 -18.92 -14.05 6.29
N GLU A 32 -19.16 -13.72 7.56
CA GLU A 32 -19.60 -12.39 7.98
C GLU A 32 -18.55 -11.28 7.74
N TRP A 33 -17.28 -11.65 7.53
CA TRP A 33 -16.18 -10.71 7.29
C TRP A 33 -15.77 -10.60 5.81
N LYS A 34 -16.19 -11.53 4.94
CA LYS A 34 -15.75 -11.56 3.53
C LYS A 34 -16.08 -10.28 2.75
N GLU A 35 -17.25 -9.72 3.03
CA GLU A 35 -17.75 -8.48 2.43
C GLU A 35 -17.58 -7.24 3.33
N SER A 36 -16.91 -7.38 4.48
CA SER A 36 -16.75 -6.28 5.44
C SER A 36 -15.79 -5.19 4.95
N SER A 37 -14.93 -5.51 3.97
CA SER A 37 -14.04 -4.56 3.34
C SER A 37 -13.51 -5.06 2.00
N SER A 38 -13.51 -4.17 1.02
CA SER A 38 -12.78 -4.27 -0.26
C SER A 38 -11.32 -3.79 -0.19
N ALA A 39 -10.87 -3.26 0.96
CA ALA A 39 -9.52 -2.70 1.10
C ALA A 39 -8.50 -3.73 1.62
N LEU A 40 -7.31 -3.74 1.03
CA LEU A 40 -6.22 -4.68 1.32
C LEU A 40 -4.91 -3.94 1.59
N ALA A 41 -4.20 -4.33 2.63
CA ALA A 41 -2.78 -4.02 2.79
C ALA A 41 -1.96 -5.19 2.27
N ILE A 42 -1.00 -4.91 1.40
CA ILE A 42 -0.13 -5.92 0.83
C ILE A 42 1.34 -5.58 1.08
N ASP A 43 2.13 -6.62 1.29
CA ASP A 43 3.57 -6.54 1.47
C ASP A 43 4.19 -7.91 1.20
N TRP A 44 5.52 -7.96 1.05
CA TRP A 44 6.28 -9.20 0.99
C TRP A 44 7.35 -9.25 2.07
N THR A 45 7.82 -10.45 2.35
CA THR A 45 8.87 -10.69 3.34
C THR A 45 9.73 -11.87 2.92
N ASP A 46 10.88 -12.03 3.56
CA ASP A 46 11.75 -13.18 3.38
C ASP A 46 11.19 -14.43 4.08
N HIS A 47 11.35 -15.58 3.42
CA HIS A 47 11.15 -16.90 3.98
C HIS A 47 12.38 -17.77 3.69
N GLU A 48 13.20 -17.99 4.72
CA GLU A 48 14.47 -18.72 4.59
C GLU A 48 14.24 -20.22 4.39
N SER A 49 14.93 -20.79 3.41
CA SER A 49 14.95 -22.23 3.22
C SER A 49 15.73 -22.92 4.35
N PHE A 50 15.29 -24.12 4.73
CA PHE A 50 16.08 -24.96 5.62
C PHE A 50 17.38 -25.43 4.94
N ALA A 51 17.37 -25.58 3.61
CA ALA A 51 18.54 -26.01 2.87
C ALA A 51 19.69 -25.00 2.99
N ARG A 52 20.91 -25.49 2.78
CA ARG A 52 22.08 -24.63 2.60
C ARG A 52 22.15 -24.22 1.13
N PRO A 53 22.60 -23.00 0.83
CA PRO A 53 22.87 -22.60 -0.55
C PRO A 53 23.89 -23.55 -1.18
N PRO A 54 23.85 -23.74 -2.51
CA PRO A 54 24.85 -24.55 -3.20
C PRO A 54 26.25 -23.93 -3.02
N LEU A 55 27.28 -24.77 -2.88
CA LEU A 55 28.67 -24.32 -2.66
C LEU A 55 29.24 -23.56 -3.86
N THR A 56 28.76 -23.88 -5.06
CA THR A 56 29.12 -23.21 -6.32
C THR A 56 27.85 -22.78 -7.05
N PRO A 57 27.87 -21.68 -7.82
CA PRO A 57 26.74 -21.30 -8.67
C PRO A 57 26.31 -22.47 -9.58
N GLY A 58 25.02 -22.79 -9.61
CA GLY A 58 24.48 -23.92 -10.37
C GLY A 58 24.77 -25.32 -9.78
N GLY A 59 25.37 -25.40 -8.58
CA GLY A 59 25.58 -26.67 -7.88
C GLY A 59 24.28 -27.28 -7.36
N THR A 60 24.32 -28.57 -7.02
CA THR A 60 23.16 -29.28 -6.45
C THR A 60 22.77 -28.69 -5.09
N CYS A 61 21.49 -28.37 -4.92
CA CYS A 61 20.90 -27.98 -3.65
C CYS A 61 19.76 -28.92 -3.29
N ALA A 62 19.55 -29.15 -1.99
CA ALA A 62 18.39 -29.91 -1.51
C ALA A 62 17.06 -29.15 -1.70
N ASP A 63 17.13 -27.83 -1.89
CA ASP A 63 16.00 -26.98 -2.23
C ASP A 63 16.30 -26.27 -3.56
N PRO A 64 15.98 -26.90 -4.70
CA PRO A 64 16.44 -26.47 -6.03
C PRO A 64 15.75 -25.20 -6.54
N GLU A 65 14.58 -24.85 -6.01
CA GLU A 65 13.84 -23.64 -6.38
C GLU A 65 14.11 -22.45 -5.44
N ALA A 66 14.82 -22.67 -4.33
CA ALA A 66 15.27 -21.59 -3.47
C ALA A 66 16.41 -20.82 -4.14
N SER A 67 16.46 -19.50 -3.93
CA SER A 67 17.51 -18.66 -4.50
C SER A 67 17.92 -17.55 -3.54
N TRP A 68 19.00 -16.84 -3.88
CA TRP A 68 19.50 -15.73 -3.07
C TRP A 68 18.57 -14.52 -3.19
N GLY A 69 17.98 -14.13 -2.07
CA GLY A 69 17.17 -12.93 -1.92
C GLY A 69 17.85 -11.87 -1.06
N HIS A 70 17.24 -10.69 -1.02
CA HIS A 70 17.72 -9.58 -0.21
C HIS A 70 16.61 -9.10 0.74
N ARG A 71 16.98 -8.87 2.00
CA ARG A 71 16.13 -8.23 3.01
C ARG A 71 16.77 -6.96 3.54
N ARG A 72 15.99 -6.08 4.16
CA ARG A 72 16.56 -4.96 4.92
C ARG A 72 17.25 -5.51 6.16
N GLY A 73 18.50 -5.13 6.38
CA GLY A 73 19.23 -5.44 7.61
C GLY A 73 18.80 -4.55 8.77
N ASP A 74 19.42 -4.76 9.93
CA ASP A 74 19.08 -4.09 11.20
C ASP A 74 19.38 -2.57 11.21
N HIS A 75 20.16 -2.09 10.24
CA HIS A 75 20.53 -0.69 10.11
C HIS A 75 19.98 -0.05 8.82
N PRO A 76 19.63 1.26 8.85
CA PRO A 76 19.18 1.97 7.65
C PRO A 76 20.19 1.85 6.51
N GLY A 77 19.73 1.35 5.35
CA GLY A 77 20.54 1.20 4.15
C GLY A 77 21.36 -0.10 4.07
N GLN A 78 21.29 -0.98 5.07
CA GLN A 78 21.89 -2.31 4.97
C GLN A 78 20.95 -3.28 4.25
N HIS A 79 21.52 -4.05 3.34
CA HIS A 79 20.87 -5.18 2.69
C HIS A 79 21.58 -6.45 3.10
N GLU A 80 20.83 -7.41 3.64
CA GLU A 80 21.34 -8.72 4.01
C GLU A 80 20.86 -9.74 2.99
N ALA A 81 21.77 -10.58 2.53
CA ALA A 81 21.45 -11.69 1.63
C ALA A 81 20.93 -12.88 2.45
N PHE A 82 19.88 -13.53 1.96
CA PHE A 82 19.35 -14.78 2.53
C PHE A 82 19.09 -15.79 1.42
N TYR A 83 19.08 -17.08 1.75
CA TYR A 83 18.78 -18.14 0.79
C TYR A 83 17.38 -18.71 1.06
N GLY A 84 16.48 -18.62 0.10
CA GLY A 84 15.08 -19.03 0.27
C GLY A 84 14.17 -18.40 -0.75
N TYR A 85 13.04 -17.89 -0.26
CA TYR A 85 11.92 -17.41 -1.06
C TYR A 85 11.42 -16.03 -0.60
N TYR A 86 10.71 -15.33 -1.47
CA TYR A 86 9.85 -14.23 -1.07
C TYR A 86 8.44 -14.73 -0.80
N LEU A 87 7.88 -14.32 0.34
CA LEU A 87 6.51 -14.59 0.77
C LEU A 87 5.71 -13.29 0.72
N SER A 88 4.72 -13.22 -0.15
CA SER A 88 3.80 -12.08 -0.27
C SER A 88 2.45 -12.40 0.37
N ALA A 89 1.80 -11.40 0.96
CA ALA A 89 0.49 -11.56 1.60
C ALA A 89 -0.41 -10.34 1.37
N ALA A 90 -1.72 -10.59 1.26
CA ALA A 90 -2.76 -9.57 1.23
C ALA A 90 -3.67 -9.70 2.45
N THR A 91 -3.67 -8.67 3.27
CA THR A 91 -4.40 -8.61 4.54
C THR A 91 -5.58 -7.65 4.42
N MET A 92 -6.78 -8.07 4.82
CA MET A 92 -7.92 -7.15 4.85
C MET A 92 -7.69 -6.03 5.86
N VAL A 93 -8.04 -4.81 5.46
CA VAL A 93 -8.00 -3.64 6.32
C VAL A 93 -9.36 -2.97 6.34
N ARG A 94 -9.66 -2.25 7.42
CA ARG A 94 -10.89 -1.46 7.49
C ARG A 94 -11.01 -0.49 6.32
N GLN A 95 -12.24 -0.28 5.87
CA GLN A 95 -12.58 0.85 5.00
C GLN A 95 -12.21 2.17 5.65
N GLU A 96 -12.03 3.21 4.84
CA GLU A 96 -11.85 4.57 5.36
C GLU A 96 -13.09 4.97 6.16
N HIS A 97 -12.88 5.41 7.40
CA HIS A 97 -13.97 5.70 8.35
C HIS A 97 -14.92 4.52 8.65
N GLY A 98 -14.57 3.31 8.21
CA GLY A 98 -15.33 2.09 8.46
C GLY A 98 -15.14 1.54 9.87
N GLN A 99 -16.00 0.58 10.23
CA GLN A 99 -15.87 -0.15 11.49
C GLN A 99 -14.58 -0.95 11.55
N ALA A 100 -14.11 -1.22 12.77
CA ALA A 100 -12.99 -2.12 12.98
C ALA A 100 -13.36 -3.55 12.52
N LEU A 101 -12.40 -4.24 11.91
CA LEU A 101 -12.51 -5.61 11.45
C LEU A 101 -11.29 -6.43 11.90
N PRO A 102 -11.37 -7.77 11.96
CA PRO A 102 -10.21 -8.61 12.17
C PRO A 102 -9.27 -8.53 10.95
N GLU A 103 -8.00 -8.25 11.16
CA GLU A 103 -6.98 -8.13 10.09
C GLU A 103 -6.56 -9.53 9.58
N LEU A 104 -7.47 -10.18 8.84
CA LEU A 104 -7.31 -11.52 8.29
C LEU A 104 -6.54 -11.47 6.96
N VAL A 105 -5.66 -12.44 6.74
CA VAL A 105 -4.97 -12.62 5.46
C VAL A 105 -5.91 -13.35 4.49
N ARG A 106 -6.11 -12.81 3.29
CA ARG A 106 -7.00 -13.40 2.28
C ARG A 106 -6.23 -14.16 1.21
N ARG A 107 -5.02 -13.71 0.89
CA ARG A 107 -4.18 -14.32 -0.15
C ARG A 107 -2.73 -14.29 0.28
N ILE A 108 -1.99 -15.31 -0.14
CA ILE A 108 -0.54 -15.37 -0.03
C ILE A 108 0.04 -15.98 -1.30
N THR A 109 1.33 -15.78 -1.51
CA THR A 109 2.10 -16.60 -2.44
C THR A 109 3.55 -16.67 -1.99
N ILE A 110 4.26 -17.70 -2.45
CA ILE A 110 5.69 -17.82 -2.32
C ILE A 110 6.27 -17.87 -3.72
N SER A 111 7.33 -17.10 -3.96
CA SER A 111 8.11 -17.16 -5.19
C SER A 111 9.59 -17.30 -4.87
N ALA A 112 10.34 -17.90 -5.77
CA ALA A 112 11.79 -17.86 -5.74
C ALA A 112 12.27 -16.39 -5.74
N CYS A 113 13.45 -16.15 -5.15
CA CYS A 113 14.01 -14.80 -4.96
C CYS A 113 14.59 -14.16 -6.24
N ASP A 114 14.74 -14.93 -7.31
CA ASP A 114 15.10 -14.48 -8.66
C ASP A 114 13.90 -13.92 -9.42
N LEU A 115 12.68 -14.26 -9.02
CA LEU A 115 11.46 -13.64 -9.49
C LEU A 115 11.17 -12.34 -8.73
N ASP A 116 10.56 -11.38 -9.42
CA ASP A 116 10.07 -10.15 -8.79
C ASP A 116 8.82 -10.45 -7.95
N PRO A 117 8.87 -10.33 -6.61
CA PRO A 117 7.75 -10.70 -5.75
C PRO A 117 6.51 -9.82 -5.97
N VAL A 118 6.67 -8.62 -6.52
CA VAL A 118 5.55 -7.75 -6.87
C VAL A 118 4.80 -8.30 -8.08
N VAL A 119 5.52 -8.67 -9.14
CA VAL A 119 4.95 -9.24 -10.37
C VAL A 119 4.31 -10.59 -10.07
N ALA A 120 4.99 -11.44 -9.29
CA ALA A 120 4.50 -12.76 -8.91
C ALA A 120 3.19 -12.70 -8.08
N PHE A 121 2.90 -11.57 -7.44
CA PHE A 121 1.70 -11.43 -6.62
C PHE A 121 0.48 -10.90 -7.39
N ILE A 122 0.66 -10.27 -8.56
CA ILE A 122 -0.45 -9.75 -9.37
C ILE A 122 -1.48 -10.84 -9.76
N PRO A 123 -1.08 -12.01 -10.29
CA PRO A 123 -2.04 -13.07 -10.62
C PRO A 123 -2.86 -13.56 -9.42
N VAL A 124 -2.29 -13.45 -8.21
CA VAL A 124 -2.98 -13.85 -6.97
C VAL A 124 -4.10 -12.85 -6.62
N ILE A 125 -3.85 -11.56 -6.84
CA ILE A 125 -4.86 -10.51 -6.65
C ILE A 125 -5.92 -10.57 -7.76
N GLU A 126 -5.54 -10.89 -8.99
CA GLU A 126 -6.47 -11.15 -10.09
C GLU A 126 -7.43 -12.30 -9.76
N ARG A 127 -6.92 -13.43 -9.25
CA ARG A 127 -7.77 -14.55 -8.81
C ARG A 127 -8.65 -14.20 -7.61
N LEU A 128 -8.18 -13.35 -6.69
CA LEU A 128 -9.03 -12.81 -5.63
C LEU A 128 -10.22 -12.03 -6.21
N ALA A 129 -9.96 -11.10 -7.13
CA ALA A 129 -11.02 -10.36 -7.81
C ALA A 129 -11.96 -11.30 -8.60
N GLY A 130 -11.38 -12.26 -9.35
CA GLY A 130 -12.12 -13.28 -10.11
C GLY A 130 -12.99 -14.20 -9.24
N SER A 131 -12.69 -14.33 -7.95
CA SER A 131 -13.54 -15.06 -6.98
C SER A 131 -14.76 -14.27 -6.50
N GLY A 132 -15.00 -13.07 -7.04
CA GLY A 132 -16.14 -12.22 -6.71
C GLY A 132 -15.86 -11.14 -5.66
N VAL A 133 -14.62 -11.01 -5.20
CA VAL A 133 -14.22 -10.01 -4.20
C VAL A 133 -13.96 -8.67 -4.89
N ALA A 134 -14.79 -7.67 -4.60
CA ALA A 134 -14.55 -6.32 -5.10
C ALA A 134 -13.27 -5.73 -4.49
N LEU A 135 -12.39 -5.18 -5.33
CA LEU A 135 -11.19 -4.48 -4.89
C LEU A 135 -11.48 -2.98 -4.71
N GLY A 136 -11.09 -2.46 -3.55
CA GLY A 136 -11.19 -1.05 -3.18
C GLY A 136 -9.79 -0.45 -3.09
N ASP A 137 -9.38 -0.05 -1.88
CA ASP A 137 -8.04 0.50 -1.68
C ASP A 137 -6.99 -0.61 -1.53
N ILE A 138 -5.90 -0.53 -2.29
CA ILE A 138 -4.71 -1.36 -2.10
C ILE A 138 -3.58 -0.50 -1.52
N LEU A 139 -3.15 -0.87 -0.31
CA LEU A 139 -2.09 -0.19 0.41
C LEU A 139 -0.80 -0.98 0.33
N ALA A 140 0.28 -0.35 -0.13
CA ALA A 140 1.57 -0.98 -0.32
C ALA A 140 2.72 0.02 -0.09
N ASP A 141 3.93 -0.47 0.14
CA ASP A 141 5.09 0.40 0.38
C ASP A 141 5.71 0.96 -0.91
N SER A 142 6.80 1.70 -0.77
CA SER A 142 7.50 2.30 -1.91
C SER A 142 8.25 1.32 -2.80
N GLY A 143 8.49 0.09 -2.34
CA GLY A 143 9.06 -0.98 -3.16
C GLY A 143 8.13 -1.40 -4.30
N TYR A 144 6.82 -1.42 -4.04
CA TYR A 144 5.78 -1.62 -5.06
C TYR A 144 5.70 -0.45 -6.03
N ALA A 145 5.65 0.78 -5.51
CA ALA A 145 5.56 1.99 -6.33
C ALA A 145 6.77 2.19 -7.26
N HIS A 146 7.93 1.62 -6.91
CA HIS A 146 9.13 1.67 -7.76
C HIS A 146 8.97 0.91 -9.08
N ARG A 147 8.12 -0.12 -9.12
CA ARG A 147 7.92 -0.97 -10.30
C ARG A 147 7.27 -0.20 -11.46
N ARG A 148 7.44 -0.74 -12.66
CA ARG A 148 6.77 -0.22 -13.86
C ARG A 148 5.25 -0.32 -13.69
N ALA A 149 4.51 0.63 -14.27
CA ALA A 149 3.06 0.69 -14.10
C ALA A 149 2.39 -0.59 -14.63
N GLU A 150 2.85 -1.11 -15.76
CA GLU A 150 2.38 -2.35 -16.41
C GLU A 150 2.46 -3.59 -15.50
N HIS A 151 3.38 -3.60 -14.53
CA HIS A 151 3.69 -4.75 -13.68
C HIS A 151 3.06 -4.67 -12.30
N TRP A 152 2.36 -3.57 -11.99
CA TRP A 152 1.86 -3.28 -10.65
C TRP A 152 0.58 -2.45 -10.69
N ALA A 153 0.69 -1.19 -11.12
CA ALA A 153 -0.40 -0.24 -10.96
C ALA A 153 -1.54 -0.45 -11.97
N LEU A 154 -1.22 -0.72 -13.24
CA LEU A 154 -2.20 -0.89 -14.30
C LEU A 154 -3.06 -2.15 -14.12
N PRO A 155 -2.50 -3.34 -13.84
CA PRO A 155 -3.32 -4.53 -13.56
C PRO A 155 -4.26 -4.34 -12.36
N LEU A 156 -3.80 -3.67 -11.30
CA LEU A 156 -4.68 -3.42 -10.14
C LEU A 156 -5.80 -2.43 -10.47
N ARG A 157 -5.52 -1.39 -11.26
CA ARG A 157 -6.53 -0.42 -11.69
C ARG A 157 -7.58 -1.03 -12.61
N SER A 158 -7.18 -1.94 -13.51
CA SER A 158 -8.16 -2.62 -14.38
C SER A 158 -9.11 -3.50 -13.59
N LEU A 159 -8.71 -3.97 -12.40
CA LEU A 159 -9.58 -4.65 -11.43
C LEU A 159 -10.39 -3.70 -10.54
N GLY A 160 -10.33 -2.38 -10.78
CA GLY A 160 -11.04 -1.36 -10.02
C GLY A 160 -10.34 -0.88 -8.74
N ALA A 161 -9.10 -1.32 -8.47
CA ALA A 161 -8.39 -0.94 -7.26
C ALA A 161 -7.88 0.51 -7.30
N ARG A 162 -7.94 1.18 -6.15
CA ARG A 162 -7.33 2.50 -5.93
C ARG A 162 -6.08 2.32 -5.09
N LEU A 163 -4.97 2.92 -5.52
CA LEU A 163 -3.70 2.76 -4.81
C LEU A 163 -3.54 3.80 -3.70
N VAL A 164 -3.09 3.34 -2.53
CA VAL A 164 -2.62 4.19 -1.42
C VAL A 164 -1.22 3.72 -1.05
N VAL A 165 -0.24 4.19 -1.81
CA VAL A 165 1.15 3.76 -1.70
C VAL A 165 2.06 4.93 -1.31
N GLU A 166 3.16 4.61 -0.65
CA GLU A 166 4.25 5.57 -0.54
C GLU A 166 4.96 5.66 -1.89
N LEU A 167 4.95 6.84 -2.54
CA LEU A 167 5.69 7.00 -3.79
C LEU A 167 7.20 6.80 -3.57
N HIS A 168 7.85 6.08 -4.48
CA HIS A 168 9.30 5.96 -4.46
C HIS A 168 9.96 7.34 -4.65
N PRO A 169 11.08 7.67 -3.97
CA PRO A 169 11.72 8.98 -4.08
C PRO A 169 11.94 9.47 -5.52
N ASN A 170 12.33 8.56 -6.43
CA ASN A 170 12.54 8.89 -7.84
C ASN A 170 11.26 9.23 -8.61
N ASP A 171 10.07 8.92 -8.09
CA ASP A 171 8.79 9.21 -8.73
C ASP A 171 8.10 10.46 -8.14
N ARG A 172 8.70 11.06 -7.10
CA ARG A 172 8.19 12.28 -6.45
C ARG A 172 8.55 13.53 -7.26
N GLY A 173 7.77 14.58 -7.07
CA GLY A 173 7.97 15.88 -7.70
C GLY A 173 7.57 15.92 -9.18
N PRO A 174 7.97 16.97 -9.91
CA PRO A 174 7.65 17.14 -11.32
C PRO A 174 8.23 16.04 -12.22
N LYS A 175 7.40 15.44 -13.07
CA LYS A 175 7.71 14.34 -14.00
C LYS A 175 7.16 14.62 -15.41
N GLY A 176 7.55 15.75 -15.96
CA GLY A 176 7.13 16.17 -17.30
C GLY A 176 5.78 16.88 -17.30
N THR A 177 5.16 16.94 -18.49
CA THR A 177 3.91 17.68 -18.70
C THR A 177 2.95 16.92 -19.60
N TYR A 178 1.66 17.20 -19.45
CA TYR A 178 0.61 16.77 -20.37
C TYR A 178 -0.25 17.97 -20.76
N ALA A 179 -0.37 18.26 -22.05
CA ALA A 179 -1.05 19.47 -22.55
C ALA A 179 -0.57 20.78 -21.88
N GLY A 180 0.70 20.79 -21.41
CA GLY A 180 1.35 21.86 -20.65
C GLY A 180 0.97 21.98 -19.17
N ALA A 181 0.11 21.10 -18.63
CA ALA A 181 -0.03 20.93 -17.18
C ALA A 181 1.15 20.11 -16.64
N ILE A 182 1.65 20.46 -15.46
CA ILE A 182 2.80 19.77 -14.85
C ILE A 182 2.30 18.47 -14.20
N ILE A 183 2.91 17.34 -14.56
CA ILE A 183 2.66 16.05 -13.90
C ILE A 183 3.52 16.02 -12.65
N ALA A 184 2.92 15.86 -11.47
CA ALA A 184 3.67 15.69 -10.23
C ALA A 184 2.87 14.84 -9.23
N ASN A 185 3.54 13.95 -8.49
CA ASN A 185 2.95 13.19 -7.38
C ASN A 185 1.58 12.53 -7.69
N GLY A 186 1.40 12.01 -8.92
CA GLY A 186 0.14 11.36 -9.35
C GLY A 186 -0.96 12.30 -9.84
N ASN A 187 -0.69 13.59 -10.00
CA ASN A 187 -1.68 14.61 -10.35
C ASN A 187 -1.17 15.56 -11.45
N LEU A 188 -2.10 16.32 -12.03
CA LEU A 188 -1.83 17.41 -12.97
C LEU A 188 -2.01 18.78 -12.29
N TYR A 189 -1.02 19.66 -12.46
CA TYR A 189 -0.98 20.97 -11.85
C TYR A 189 -0.88 22.09 -12.90
N CYS A 190 -1.36 23.28 -12.53
CA CYS A 190 -1.19 24.49 -13.32
C CYS A 190 0.31 24.74 -13.61
N PRO A 191 0.70 25.19 -14.81
CA PRO A 191 2.11 25.54 -15.09
C PRO A 191 2.66 26.67 -14.21
N ALA A 192 1.78 27.49 -13.62
CA ALA A 192 2.16 28.54 -12.67
C ALA A 192 2.30 28.06 -11.23
N THR A 193 2.22 26.75 -10.96
CA THR A 193 2.36 26.21 -9.60
C THR A 193 3.78 26.45 -9.08
N PRO A 194 3.94 27.04 -7.89
CA PRO A 194 5.26 27.19 -7.27
C PRO A 194 5.98 25.84 -7.14
N ARG A 195 7.25 25.80 -7.57
CA ARG A 195 8.06 24.58 -7.59
C ARG A 195 8.19 23.93 -6.20
N SER A 196 8.30 24.74 -5.15
CA SER A 196 8.36 24.28 -3.76
C SER A 196 7.13 23.49 -3.32
N LEU A 197 5.94 23.77 -3.87
CA LEU A 197 4.73 23.01 -3.59
C LEU A 197 4.71 21.66 -4.34
N LEU A 198 5.27 21.62 -5.56
CA LEU A 198 5.35 20.39 -6.36
C LEU A 198 6.38 19.40 -5.79
N GLU A 199 7.47 19.92 -5.23
CA GLU A 199 8.56 19.13 -4.64
C GLU A 199 8.30 18.74 -3.18
N LEU A 200 7.11 19.05 -2.63
CA LEU A 200 6.71 18.67 -1.29
C LEU A 200 6.77 17.13 -1.12
N GLY A 201 7.67 16.67 -0.25
CA GLY A 201 7.82 15.26 0.11
C GLY A 201 6.90 14.82 1.25
N PRO A 202 6.88 13.51 1.58
CA PRO A 202 6.15 13.02 2.74
C PRO A 202 6.74 13.59 4.04
N LEU A 203 5.87 13.77 5.04
CA LEU A 203 6.29 14.20 6.37
C LEU A 203 7.30 13.21 6.96
N ALA A 204 8.38 13.73 7.56
CA ALA A 204 9.39 12.92 8.21
C ALA A 204 8.80 12.12 9.40
N ARG A 205 9.36 10.93 9.66
CA ARG A 205 8.96 10.11 10.80
C ARG A 205 9.24 10.88 12.10
N GLY A 206 8.23 10.98 12.97
CA GLY A 206 8.36 11.67 14.25
C GLY A 206 8.38 13.19 14.17
N GLY A 207 7.87 13.79 13.08
CA GLY A 207 7.73 15.25 12.98
C GLY A 207 6.89 15.84 14.10
N THR A 208 7.20 17.07 14.50
CA THR A 208 6.47 17.80 15.55
C THR A 208 5.08 18.22 15.10
N GLU A 209 4.24 18.70 16.03
CA GLU A 209 2.91 19.22 15.72
C GLU A 209 2.99 20.42 14.77
N GLU A 210 3.97 21.31 14.96
CA GLU A 210 4.20 22.47 14.11
C GLU A 210 4.64 22.05 12.70
N GLN A 211 5.56 21.09 12.59
CA GLN A 211 5.98 20.55 11.29
C GLN A 211 4.83 19.87 10.55
N THR A 212 3.97 19.16 11.29
CA THR A 212 2.77 18.52 10.73
C THR A 212 1.79 19.57 10.21
N ALA A 213 1.51 20.61 10.99
CA ALA A 213 0.62 21.70 10.57
C ALA A 213 1.16 22.47 9.35
N ALA A 214 2.46 22.76 9.32
CA ALA A 214 3.11 23.41 8.19
C ALA A 214 3.06 22.56 6.90
N HIS A 215 3.32 21.26 7.03
CA HIS A 215 3.22 20.30 5.93
C HIS A 215 1.79 20.19 5.40
N ASP A 216 0.81 20.07 6.30
CA ASP A 216 -0.61 19.99 5.94
C ASP A 216 -1.06 21.28 5.22
N HIS A 217 -0.62 22.46 5.71
CA HIS A 217 -0.87 23.74 5.04
C HIS A 217 -0.27 23.79 3.62
N GLN A 218 0.98 23.38 3.44
CA GLN A 218 1.62 23.34 2.11
C GLN A 218 0.91 22.36 1.16
N SER A 219 0.50 21.18 1.66
CA SER A 219 -0.24 20.21 0.85
C SER A 219 -1.62 20.72 0.42
N ALA A 220 -2.32 21.45 1.31
CA ALA A 220 -3.61 22.08 1.02
C ALA A 220 -3.46 23.23 0.01
N GLU A 221 -2.36 23.99 0.09
CA GLU A 221 -2.05 25.04 -0.87
C GLU A 221 -1.74 24.44 -2.26
N ALA A 222 -0.93 23.38 -2.33
CA ALA A 222 -0.67 22.67 -3.58
C ALA A 222 -1.97 22.19 -4.26
N ALA A 223 -2.93 21.68 -3.49
CA ALA A 223 -4.23 21.23 -4.00
C ALA A 223 -5.07 22.33 -4.69
N ARG A 224 -4.80 23.62 -4.39
CA ARG A 224 -5.44 24.74 -5.08
C ARG A 224 -4.98 24.88 -6.53
N TYR A 225 -3.74 24.51 -6.82
CA TYR A 225 -3.17 24.56 -8.16
C TYR A 225 -3.41 23.28 -8.98
N LYS A 226 -3.87 22.21 -8.34
CA LYS A 226 -4.23 20.95 -8.99
C LYS A 226 -5.45 21.13 -9.90
N LEU A 227 -5.34 20.67 -11.15
CA LEU A 227 -6.45 20.61 -12.10
C LEU A 227 -7.58 19.76 -11.49
N GLY A 228 -8.79 20.32 -11.45
CA GLY A 228 -9.93 19.72 -10.77
C GLY A 228 -10.54 18.61 -11.61
N ARG A 229 -10.62 17.39 -11.08
CA ARG A 229 -11.30 16.28 -11.77
C ARG A 229 -12.81 16.55 -11.80
N ILE A 230 -13.43 16.41 -12.99
CA ILE A 230 -14.85 16.74 -13.21
C ILE A 230 -15.70 15.53 -13.62
N CYS A 231 -15.09 14.37 -13.88
CA CYS A 231 -15.79 13.12 -14.10
C CYS A 231 -15.05 11.94 -13.45
N ALA A 232 -15.79 10.84 -13.27
CA ALA A 232 -15.20 9.54 -12.99
C ALA A 232 -14.34 9.08 -14.20
N ASP A 233 -13.51 8.06 -13.98
CA ASP A 233 -12.85 7.38 -15.09
C ASP A 233 -13.92 6.66 -15.92
N ASP A 234 -13.78 6.64 -17.23
CA ASP A 234 -14.54 5.74 -18.09
C ASP A 234 -13.97 4.30 -18.03
N ALA A 235 -14.54 3.39 -18.83
CA ALA A 235 -14.14 1.99 -18.85
C ALA A 235 -12.66 1.78 -19.24
N ASP A 236 -12.09 2.71 -20.01
CA ASP A 236 -10.70 2.66 -20.47
C ASP A 236 -9.76 3.48 -19.56
N GLY A 237 -10.27 4.08 -18.48
CA GLY A 237 -9.48 4.84 -17.52
C GLY A 237 -9.27 6.31 -17.88
N TYR A 238 -9.95 6.83 -18.90
CA TYR A 238 -9.89 8.25 -19.25
C TYR A 238 -10.77 9.07 -18.31
N HIS A 239 -10.30 10.25 -17.94
CA HIS A 239 -11.10 11.21 -17.19
C HIS A 239 -10.86 12.63 -17.66
N ARG A 240 -11.78 13.53 -17.29
CA ARG A 240 -11.67 14.95 -17.59
C ARG A 240 -11.28 15.72 -16.35
N VAL A 241 -10.39 16.69 -16.57
CA VAL A 241 -9.96 17.65 -15.57
C VAL A 241 -10.19 19.07 -16.08
N ALA A 242 -10.44 20.00 -15.18
CA ALA A 242 -10.65 21.41 -15.47
C ALA A 242 -9.48 22.26 -14.95
N CYS A 243 -9.21 23.36 -15.66
CA CYS A 243 -8.28 24.38 -15.20
C CYS A 243 -8.68 24.85 -13.78
N PRO A 244 -7.74 24.96 -12.83
CA PRO A 244 -8.07 25.34 -11.45
C PRO A 244 -8.69 26.74 -11.33
N ALA A 245 -8.40 27.66 -12.26
CA ALA A 245 -9.07 28.97 -12.30
C ALA A 245 -10.53 28.86 -12.74
N VAL A 246 -10.84 27.97 -13.70
CA VAL A 246 -12.22 27.66 -14.12
C VAL A 246 -12.97 26.94 -12.99
N ALA A 247 -12.29 26.07 -12.25
CA ALA A 247 -12.84 25.38 -11.09
C ALA A 247 -12.96 26.26 -9.83
N GLY A 248 -12.68 27.57 -9.91
CA GLY A 248 -12.84 28.51 -8.80
C GLY A 248 -11.76 28.41 -7.70
N LYS A 249 -10.64 27.73 -7.96
CA LYS A 249 -9.56 27.51 -6.98
C LYS A 249 -8.49 28.60 -6.99
N LEU A 250 -8.22 29.19 -8.15
CA LEU A 250 -7.19 30.21 -8.37
C LEU A 250 -7.78 31.45 -9.03
N ARG A 251 -7.15 32.60 -8.79
CA ARG A 251 -7.34 33.84 -9.56
C ARG A 251 -6.26 33.88 -10.64
N CYS A 252 -6.64 33.98 -11.91
CA CYS A 252 -5.68 33.99 -13.02
C CYS A 252 -6.10 35.02 -14.07
N PRO A 253 -5.24 35.99 -14.43
CA PRO A 253 -5.55 37.00 -15.46
C PRO A 253 -5.88 36.40 -16.83
N ALA A 254 -5.35 35.21 -17.15
CA ALA A 254 -5.68 34.48 -18.38
C ALA A 254 -7.12 33.93 -18.39
N ARG A 255 -7.82 33.98 -17.25
CA ARG A 255 -9.23 33.62 -17.06
C ARG A 255 -9.95 34.76 -16.32
N PRO A 256 -10.40 35.82 -17.03
CA PRO A 256 -10.92 37.04 -16.41
C PRO A 256 -12.04 36.81 -15.38
N GLU A 257 -12.94 35.85 -15.62
CA GLU A 257 -14.01 35.49 -14.68
C GLU A 257 -13.47 35.08 -13.31
N SER A 258 -12.32 34.39 -13.26
CA SER A 258 -11.69 33.97 -12.02
C SER A 258 -11.16 35.14 -11.17
N MET A 259 -10.93 36.32 -11.77
CA MET A 259 -10.42 37.48 -11.03
C MET A 259 -11.45 38.09 -10.06
N THR A 260 -12.72 37.74 -10.24
CA THR A 260 -13.83 38.10 -9.33
C THR A 260 -13.83 37.30 -8.04
N LEU A 261 -13.07 36.20 -7.96
CA LEU A 261 -12.98 35.37 -6.76
C LEU A 261 -12.32 36.15 -5.60
N PRO A 262 -12.61 35.77 -4.33
CA PRO A 262 -12.02 36.43 -3.17
C PRO A 262 -10.50 36.37 -3.15
N TYR A 263 -9.85 37.41 -2.59
CA TYR A 263 -8.38 37.49 -2.42
C TYR A 263 -7.80 36.40 -1.51
N SER A 264 -8.63 35.62 -0.81
CA SER A 264 -8.20 34.42 -0.10
C SER A 264 -7.78 33.28 -1.04
N ARG A 265 -8.09 33.37 -2.34
CA ARG A 265 -7.61 32.45 -3.38
C ARG A 265 -6.25 32.91 -3.91
N PRO A 266 -5.32 31.99 -4.20
CA PRO A 266 -4.01 32.35 -4.71
C PRO A 266 -4.15 32.99 -6.11
N GLU A 267 -3.37 34.04 -6.35
CA GLU A 267 -3.33 34.74 -7.62
C GLU A 267 -2.10 34.33 -8.43
N VAL A 268 -2.33 33.95 -9.69
CA VAL A 268 -1.28 33.73 -10.67
C VAL A 268 -0.78 35.08 -11.16
N LEU A 269 0.37 35.52 -10.64
CA LEU A 269 0.94 36.83 -10.95
C LEU A 269 1.53 36.92 -12.36
N ALA A 270 2.13 35.83 -12.84
CA ALA A 270 2.79 35.76 -14.15
C ALA A 270 2.28 34.55 -14.94
N PRO A 271 1.12 34.65 -15.60
CA PRO A 271 0.67 33.59 -16.50
C PRO A 271 1.68 33.42 -17.66
N PRO A 272 1.83 32.21 -18.23
CA PRO A 272 2.71 31.99 -19.38
C PRO A 272 2.31 32.92 -20.54
N GLN A 273 3.29 33.60 -21.15
CA GLN A 273 3.06 34.51 -22.28
C GLN A 273 2.35 33.80 -23.45
N GLN A 274 2.69 32.53 -23.68
CA GLN A 274 2.00 31.62 -24.57
C GLN A 274 1.30 30.56 -23.70
N PRO A 275 0.02 30.73 -23.36
CA PRO A 275 -0.68 29.80 -22.48
C PRO A 275 -0.77 28.44 -23.17
N PRO A 276 -0.38 27.33 -22.51
CA PRO A 276 -0.52 25.99 -23.08
C PRO A 276 -1.99 25.56 -23.14
N THR A 277 -2.26 24.43 -23.80
CA THR A 277 -3.61 23.87 -23.98
C THR A 277 -4.39 23.75 -22.66
N CYS A 278 -3.74 23.35 -21.56
CA CYS A 278 -4.37 23.26 -20.24
C CYS A 278 -4.87 24.60 -19.68
N CYS A 279 -4.31 25.71 -20.14
CA CYS A 279 -4.70 27.07 -19.77
C CYS A 279 -5.71 27.66 -20.76
N GLN A 280 -5.68 27.26 -22.04
CA GLN A 280 -6.57 27.75 -23.09
C GLN A 280 -7.94 27.05 -23.07
N GLN A 281 -7.97 25.73 -22.88
CA GLN A 281 -9.19 24.94 -22.81
C GLN A 281 -9.78 24.96 -21.39
N GLN A 282 -11.11 24.91 -21.28
CA GLN A 282 -11.76 24.81 -19.96
C GLN A 282 -11.49 23.46 -19.30
N THR A 283 -11.45 22.41 -20.13
CA THR A 283 -11.26 21.02 -19.69
C THR A 283 -10.28 20.29 -20.59
N LEU A 284 -9.56 19.33 -20.02
CA LEU A 284 -8.72 18.38 -20.73
C LEU A 284 -9.23 16.97 -20.48
N THR A 285 -9.18 16.12 -21.49
CA THR A 285 -9.28 14.67 -21.33
C THR A 285 -7.88 14.15 -21.04
N VAL A 286 -7.74 13.35 -19.98
CA VAL A 286 -6.48 12.79 -19.50
C VAL A 286 -6.54 11.28 -19.71
N PRO A 287 -5.62 10.71 -20.51
CA PRO A 287 -5.57 9.27 -20.71
C PRO A 287 -4.91 8.59 -19.50
N PRO A 288 -5.20 7.32 -19.24
CA PRO A 288 -4.77 6.61 -18.02
C PRO A 288 -3.24 6.55 -17.87
N GLU A 289 -2.48 6.49 -18.97
CA GLU A 289 -1.02 6.38 -18.96
C GLU A 289 -0.31 7.60 -18.36
N VAL A 290 -0.93 8.79 -18.37
CA VAL A 290 -0.30 10.03 -17.91
C VAL A 290 0.09 9.99 -16.43
N THR A 291 -0.74 9.35 -15.60
CA THR A 291 -0.48 9.20 -14.16
C THR A 291 -0.56 7.74 -13.70
N ALA A 292 -0.58 6.77 -14.60
CA ALA A 292 -0.77 5.34 -14.30
C ALA A 292 0.05 4.84 -13.11
N LYS A 293 1.35 5.17 -13.09
CA LYS A 293 2.29 4.76 -12.04
C LYS A 293 2.01 5.41 -10.68
N THR A 294 1.68 6.70 -10.67
CA THR A 294 1.75 7.53 -9.45
C THR A 294 0.39 7.99 -8.94
N ALA A 295 -0.69 7.88 -9.71
CA ALA A 295 -2.03 8.25 -9.27
C ALA A 295 -2.43 7.52 -7.97
N GLN A 296 -3.05 8.24 -7.06
CA GLN A 296 -3.41 7.74 -5.73
C GLN A 296 -4.91 7.92 -5.49
N ALA A 297 -5.46 7.19 -4.51
CA ALA A 297 -6.81 7.45 -4.02
C ALA A 297 -6.94 8.85 -3.38
N HIS A 298 -5.86 9.31 -2.72
CA HIS A 298 -5.74 10.62 -2.09
C HIS A 298 -4.51 11.35 -2.59
N ASP A 299 -4.55 12.67 -2.67
CA ASP A 299 -3.41 13.46 -3.13
C ASP A 299 -2.15 13.16 -2.32
N TYR A 300 -1.04 12.87 -2.99
CA TYR A 300 0.23 12.65 -2.34
C TYR A 300 1.03 13.97 -2.26
N PRO A 301 1.60 14.36 -1.12
CA PRO A 301 1.58 13.71 0.20
C PRO A 301 0.59 14.39 1.18
N SER A 302 -0.71 14.46 0.87
CA SER A 302 -1.71 15.12 1.71
C SER A 302 -1.95 14.43 3.07
N LYS A 303 -2.60 15.16 3.99
CA LYS A 303 -3.11 14.60 5.25
C LYS A 303 -3.99 13.37 5.02
N ALA A 304 -4.92 13.43 4.07
CA ALA A 304 -5.84 12.34 3.78
C ALA A 304 -5.09 11.07 3.33
N HIS A 305 -4.09 11.23 2.46
CA HIS A 305 -3.19 10.13 2.08
C HIS A 305 -2.49 9.55 3.30
N ARG A 306 -1.87 10.40 4.13
CA ARG A 306 -1.15 9.98 5.34
C ARG A 306 -2.04 9.21 6.31
N ASP A 307 -3.24 9.71 6.59
CA ASP A 307 -4.22 9.07 7.48
C ASP A 307 -4.65 7.70 6.92
N SER A 308 -4.93 7.64 5.61
CA SER A 308 -5.31 6.42 4.92
C SER A 308 -4.19 5.37 4.93
N TYR A 309 -2.95 5.81 4.65
CA TYR A 309 -1.76 4.96 4.55
C TYR A 309 -1.43 4.25 5.87
N THR A 310 -1.83 4.80 7.02
CA THR A 310 -1.64 4.15 8.33
C THR A 310 -2.24 2.74 8.42
N ARG A 311 -3.27 2.44 7.60
CA ARG A 311 -3.91 1.11 7.54
C ARG A 311 -2.96 0.02 7.02
N ARG A 312 -1.89 0.38 6.29
CA ARG A 312 -0.85 -0.54 5.80
C ARG A 312 -0.25 -1.38 6.94
N THR A 313 -0.18 -0.84 8.14
CA THR A 313 0.36 -1.54 9.32
C THR A 313 -0.32 -2.89 9.62
N ALA A 314 -1.50 -3.18 9.06
CA ALA A 314 -2.14 -4.50 9.17
C ALA A 314 -1.29 -5.64 8.58
N VAL A 315 -0.67 -5.45 7.40
CA VAL A 315 0.16 -6.50 6.79
C VAL A 315 1.51 -6.66 7.51
N GLU A 316 2.07 -5.56 8.04
CA GLU A 316 3.25 -5.62 8.93
C GLU A 316 2.95 -6.45 10.18
N ARG A 317 1.76 -6.26 10.79
CA ARG A 317 1.30 -7.10 11.92
C ARG A 317 1.03 -8.53 11.48
N ALA A 318 0.62 -8.75 10.23
CA ALA A 318 0.45 -10.10 9.70
C ALA A 318 1.76 -10.86 9.66
N PHE A 319 2.80 -10.26 9.08
CA PHE A 319 4.13 -10.86 9.07
C PHE A 319 4.75 -10.97 10.45
N SER A 320 4.62 -9.94 11.28
CA SER A 320 5.13 -9.97 12.65
C SER A 320 4.50 -11.09 13.47
N SER A 321 3.19 -11.33 13.31
CA SER A 321 2.47 -12.39 14.04
C SER A 321 2.81 -13.79 13.55
N VAL A 322 3.06 -14.00 12.26
CA VAL A 322 3.41 -15.34 11.76
C VAL A 322 4.88 -15.67 12.03
N LYS A 323 5.75 -14.65 12.12
CA LYS A 323 7.16 -14.76 12.52
C LYS A 323 7.39 -14.74 14.03
N ASP A 324 6.36 -14.60 14.86
CA ASP A 324 6.51 -14.52 16.32
C ASP A 324 6.84 -15.90 16.92
N PRO A 325 8.00 -16.08 17.59
CA PRO A 325 8.43 -17.33 18.23
C PRO A 325 7.44 -17.89 19.25
N ALA A 326 6.66 -17.02 19.90
CA ALA A 326 5.67 -17.43 20.90
C ALA A 326 4.37 -17.97 20.29
N SER A 327 4.25 -17.99 18.96
CA SER A 327 2.99 -18.25 18.28
C SER A 327 3.07 -19.32 17.20
N THR A 328 3.67 -19.01 16.05
CA THR A 328 3.72 -19.86 14.85
C THR A 328 5.16 -20.09 14.42
N ASP A 329 5.97 -19.03 14.49
CA ASP A 329 7.40 -19.02 14.20
C ASP A 329 7.78 -19.60 12.85
N ILE A 330 7.45 -18.93 11.74
CA ILE A 330 7.88 -19.37 10.40
C ILE A 330 9.36 -19.07 10.08
N SER A 331 10.20 -18.90 11.11
CA SER A 331 11.63 -18.68 10.93
C SER A 331 12.34 -19.94 10.42
N ARG A 332 13.60 -19.79 10.03
CA ARG A 332 14.39 -20.91 9.50
C ARG A 332 14.45 -22.06 10.51
N GLY A 333 14.08 -23.26 10.05
CA GLY A 333 14.05 -24.46 10.87
C GLY A 333 12.66 -24.85 11.39
N TRP A 334 11.66 -23.97 11.22
CA TRP A 334 10.25 -24.26 11.46
C TRP A 334 9.75 -25.48 10.69
N CYS A 335 10.03 -25.49 9.39
CA CYS A 335 9.74 -26.60 8.49
C CYS A 335 11.05 -27.09 7.87
N ARG A 336 11.26 -28.40 7.88
CA ARG A 336 12.42 -29.03 7.21
C ARG A 336 12.06 -29.57 5.81
N VAL A 337 10.82 -29.37 5.37
CA VAL A 337 10.38 -29.71 4.03
C VAL A 337 10.92 -28.66 3.05
N MET A 338 11.42 -29.13 1.92
CA MET A 338 12.11 -28.33 0.89
C MET A 338 11.32 -28.41 -0.42
N GLY A 339 11.55 -27.47 -1.32
CA GLY A 339 10.79 -27.29 -2.55
C GLY A 339 9.65 -26.30 -2.38
N LEU A 340 9.31 -25.60 -3.47
CA LEU A 340 8.38 -24.47 -3.43
C LEU A 340 6.95 -24.93 -3.13
N THR A 341 6.48 -25.99 -3.79
CA THR A 341 5.11 -26.50 -3.59
C THR A 341 4.84 -26.90 -2.13
N PRO A 342 5.66 -27.74 -1.47
CA PRO A 342 5.36 -28.13 -0.09
C PRO A 342 5.47 -26.97 0.89
N ILE A 343 6.49 -26.13 0.75
CA ILE A 343 6.68 -25.02 1.70
C ILE A 343 5.51 -24.04 1.62
N THR A 344 4.98 -23.80 0.42
CA THR A 344 3.84 -22.89 0.22
C THR A 344 2.58 -23.42 0.90
N ILE A 345 2.31 -24.73 0.84
CA ILE A 345 1.17 -25.36 1.54
C ILE A 345 1.32 -25.22 3.06
N PHE A 346 2.51 -25.49 3.61
CA PHE A 346 2.76 -25.34 5.03
C PHE A 346 2.57 -23.88 5.48
N VAL A 347 3.13 -22.93 4.74
CA VAL A 347 2.96 -21.51 5.04
C VAL A 347 1.49 -21.09 4.96
N ALA A 348 0.71 -21.61 4.00
CA ALA A 348 -0.74 -21.37 3.98
C ALA A 348 -1.43 -21.86 5.26
N CYS A 349 -1.10 -23.06 5.75
CA CYS A 349 -1.60 -23.56 7.03
C CYS A 349 -1.22 -22.62 8.21
N ALA A 350 0.00 -22.08 8.21
CA ALA A 350 0.42 -21.09 9.21
C ALA A 350 -0.45 -19.82 9.19
N PHE A 351 -0.79 -19.31 8.00
CA PHE A 351 -1.71 -18.17 7.86
C PHE A 351 -3.15 -18.50 8.25
N VAL A 352 -3.63 -19.71 7.99
CA VAL A 352 -4.95 -20.18 8.46
C VAL A 352 -5.00 -20.17 10.00
N ILE A 353 -3.99 -20.76 10.66
CA ILE A 353 -3.89 -20.77 12.12
C ILE A 353 -3.83 -19.34 12.67
N ARG A 354 -3.04 -18.46 12.04
CA ARG A 354 -2.99 -17.03 12.38
C ARG A 354 -4.37 -16.38 12.29
N ASN A 355 -5.09 -16.59 11.18
CA ASN A 355 -6.41 -16.00 10.97
C ASN A 355 -7.41 -16.42 12.04
N CYS A 356 -7.47 -17.71 12.38
CA CYS A 356 -8.31 -18.20 13.47
C CYS A 356 -8.00 -17.48 14.80
N ARG A 357 -6.71 -17.39 15.16
CA ARG A 357 -6.27 -16.70 16.40
C ARG A 357 -6.62 -15.21 16.40
N VAL A 358 -6.45 -14.52 15.26
CA VAL A 358 -6.79 -13.09 15.13
C VAL A 358 -8.29 -12.89 15.26
N LEU A 359 -9.09 -13.76 14.65
CA LEU A 359 -10.55 -13.72 14.75
C LEU A 359 -11.02 -13.93 16.20
N ASP A 360 -10.53 -14.96 16.87
CA ASP A 360 -10.88 -15.26 18.28
C ASP A 360 -10.52 -14.10 19.21
N ALA A 361 -9.32 -13.54 19.04
CA ALA A 361 -8.87 -12.39 19.83
C ALA A 361 -9.71 -11.13 19.54
N PHE A 362 -10.10 -10.92 18.29
CA PHE A 362 -10.98 -9.82 17.89
C PHE A 362 -12.38 -9.96 18.49
N GLN A 363 -13.00 -11.13 18.38
CA GLN A 363 -14.32 -11.42 18.94
C GLN A 363 -14.31 -11.28 20.47
N THR A 364 -13.28 -11.79 21.14
CA THR A 364 -13.09 -11.65 22.59
C THR A 364 -13.03 -10.19 23.01
N ARG A 365 -12.23 -9.37 22.31
CA ARG A 365 -12.14 -7.93 22.55
C ARG A 365 -13.47 -7.21 22.30
N ARG A 366 -14.16 -7.53 21.19
CA ARG A 366 -15.47 -6.95 20.87
C ARG A 366 -16.51 -7.25 21.95
N LYS A 367 -16.55 -8.49 22.46
CA LYS A 367 -17.43 -8.89 23.56
C LYS A 367 -17.09 -8.14 24.85
N GLN A 368 -15.81 -7.99 25.18
CA GLN A 368 -15.39 -7.20 26.34
C GLN A 368 -15.78 -5.72 26.21
N ASP A 369 -15.59 -5.12 25.04
CA ASP A 369 -15.97 -3.72 24.81
C ASP A 369 -17.50 -3.53 24.90
N GLN A 370 -18.30 -4.49 24.43
CA GLN A 370 -19.76 -4.48 24.61
C GLN A 370 -20.16 -4.55 26.09
N LEU A 371 -19.54 -5.44 26.88
CA LEU A 371 -19.80 -5.54 28.32
C LEU A 371 -19.41 -4.25 29.05
N ARG A 372 -18.32 -3.60 28.65
CA ARG A 372 -17.88 -2.32 29.22
C ARG A 372 -18.84 -1.19 28.86
N ALA A 373 -19.27 -1.12 27.61
CA ALA A 373 -20.26 -0.15 27.16
C ALA A 373 -21.58 -0.29 27.92
N ALA A 374 -22.06 -1.53 28.14
CA ALA A 374 -23.25 -1.81 28.93
C ALA A 374 -23.11 -1.36 30.41
N ALA A 375 -21.88 -1.37 30.94
CA ALA A 375 -21.56 -0.86 32.26
C ALA A 375 -21.20 0.65 32.29
N GLY A 376 -21.43 1.38 31.20
CA GLY A 376 -21.11 2.82 31.10
C GLY A 376 -19.60 3.14 31.09
N MET A 377 -18.75 2.14 30.88
CA MET A 377 -17.30 2.29 30.87
C MET A 377 -16.75 2.46 29.43
N PRO A 378 -15.70 3.28 29.24
CA PRO A 378 -15.07 3.42 27.93
C PRO A 378 -14.35 2.12 27.49
N PRO A 379 -14.14 1.91 26.18
CA PRO A 379 -13.38 0.78 25.65
C PRO A 379 -11.98 0.68 26.28
N ARG A 380 -11.45 -0.53 26.36
CA ARG A 380 -10.15 -0.75 27.00
C ARG A 380 -9.01 -0.32 26.05
N ILE A 381 -8.48 0.88 26.26
CA ILE A 381 -7.31 1.35 25.52
C ILE A 381 -6.04 0.80 26.18
N ARG A 382 -5.15 0.19 25.39
CA ARG A 382 -3.80 -0.19 25.88
C ARG A 382 -3.08 1.11 26.25
N LYS A 383 -2.82 1.34 27.54
CA LYS A 383 -2.04 2.49 28.00
C LYS A 383 -0.66 2.42 27.33
N ARG A 384 -0.34 3.38 26.46
CA ARG A 384 1.03 3.58 25.99
C ARG A 384 1.86 3.89 27.24
N ARG A 385 2.91 3.11 27.54
CA ARG A 385 3.79 3.40 28.68
C ARG A 385 4.35 4.81 28.47
N ARG A 386 3.87 5.76 29.27
CA ARG A 386 4.22 7.19 29.23
C ARG A 386 4.89 7.65 30.55
N ARG A 387 5.47 6.75 31.33
CA ARG A 387 6.37 7.22 32.40
C ARG A 387 7.72 7.46 31.74
N THR A 388 8.06 8.72 31.57
CA THR A 388 9.42 9.12 31.24
C THR A 388 10.32 8.88 32.45
N LEU A 389 11.64 8.77 32.25
CA LEU A 389 12.59 8.70 33.37
C LEU A 389 12.45 9.92 34.28
N THR A 390 12.14 11.09 33.72
CA THR A 390 11.85 12.31 34.46
C THR A 390 10.66 12.15 35.40
N ASP A 391 9.57 11.51 34.95
CA ASP A 391 8.38 11.22 35.79
C ASP A 391 8.65 10.20 36.91
N LEU A 392 9.75 9.45 36.82
CA LEU A 392 10.21 8.54 37.87
C LEU A 392 11.10 9.23 38.89
N VAL A 393 11.84 10.26 38.46
CA VAL A 393 12.72 11.06 39.33
C VAL A 393 11.94 12.11 40.12
N THR A 394 10.89 12.70 39.53
CA THR A 394 10.08 13.75 40.19
C THR A 394 8.94 13.22 41.04
N ALA A 395 8.65 11.92 40.97
CA ALA A 395 7.67 11.30 41.86
C ALA A 395 8.30 11.10 43.25
N SER A 396 8.06 12.05 44.16
CA SER A 396 8.41 11.86 45.57
C SER A 396 7.76 10.58 46.11
N PRO A 397 8.49 9.78 46.92
CA PRO A 397 7.93 8.58 47.53
C PRO A 397 6.80 8.96 48.53
N PRO A 398 5.85 8.04 48.77
CA PRO A 398 4.68 8.29 49.62
C PRO A 398 5.02 8.54 51.08
#